data_AF-A0A0T9RDT2-F1
#
_entry.id   AF-A0A0T9RDT2-F1
#
_cell.length_a   1.000
_cell.length_b   1.000
_cell.length_c   1.000
_cell.angle_alpha   90.00
_cell.angle_beta   90.00
_cell.angle_gamma   90.00
#
_symmetry.space_group_name_H-M   'P 1'
#
loop_
_entity.id
_entity.type
_entity.pdbx_description
1 polymer ?
#
loop_
_entity_poly.entity_id
_entity_poly.type
_entity_poly.pdbx_seq_one_letter_code
_entity_poly.pdbx_strand_id
1 'polypeptide(L)'
;MKIQFRSVLCVSLSCLFFPAAVLATGNVYQESGRIGKPDSWLTPEFSRQWGLGAINAQYAYARGYNGQGVNIGVLDAKLFPHPEFAGKLTLASGYLPYDFDTDENSGIIAFEGHGVHVAGIAAAGREGTGMHGVAFGATLATGSIPGKDSQLEFMVQSNIRVINNSWGDTVPIEKDATGNNLSLPNGTLMYQQLTSASQIDKLSPLRARIDAFSLGPIPTTIADEVRDIASYAGMLRATAN
;
A
#
# COMPACT_ATOMS: atom_id res chain seq x y z
N MET A 1 11.61 79.35 -11.85
CA MET A 1 10.41 78.78 -12.50
C MET A 1 9.92 77.62 -11.64
N LYS A 2 8.66 77.69 -11.19
CA LYS A 2 7.96 76.68 -10.36
C LYS A 2 8.01 75.30 -11.05
N ILE A 3 7.95 74.17 -10.37
CA ILE A 3 6.70 73.54 -9.92
C ILE A 3 7.02 72.44 -8.89
N GLN A 4 6.29 72.45 -7.78
CA GLN A 4 6.24 71.38 -6.79
C GLN A 4 5.17 70.35 -7.19
N PHE A 5 5.45 69.05 -7.00
CA PHE A 5 4.42 68.02 -6.92
C PHE A 5 4.37 67.47 -5.49
N ARG A 6 3.21 67.65 -4.86
CA ARG A 6 2.84 67.05 -3.58
C ARG A 6 2.29 65.66 -3.85
N SER A 7 2.96 64.61 -3.39
CA SER A 7 2.38 63.26 -3.34
C SER A 7 1.58 63.10 -2.05
N VAL A 8 0.26 62.95 -2.21
CA VAL A 8 -0.67 62.62 -1.14
C VAL A 8 -0.55 61.12 -0.87
N LEU A 9 -0.04 60.77 0.32
CA LEU A 9 -0.03 59.40 0.83
C LEU A 9 -1.43 59.11 1.41
N CYS A 10 -2.26 58.38 0.68
CA CYS A 10 -3.54 57.90 1.18
C CYS A 10 -3.29 56.56 1.89
N VAL A 11 -3.30 56.57 3.23
CA VAL A 11 -3.24 55.35 4.05
C VAL A 11 -4.65 54.79 4.15
N SER A 12 -4.97 53.79 3.32
CA SER A 12 -6.19 52.99 3.49
C SER A 12 -5.92 51.91 4.53
N LEU A 13 -6.37 52.17 5.77
CA LEU A 13 -6.36 51.22 6.87
C LEU A 13 -7.54 50.25 6.69
N SER A 14 -7.36 49.20 5.89
CA SER A 14 -8.33 48.12 5.76
C SER A 14 -8.20 47.17 6.94
N CYS A 15 -9.01 47.39 7.98
CA CYS A 15 -9.24 46.43 9.05
C CYS A 15 -9.88 45.16 8.45
N LEU A 16 -9.07 44.13 8.20
CA LEU A 16 -9.56 42.78 7.91
C LEU A 16 -10.12 42.18 9.20
N PHE A 17 -11.43 42.35 9.41
CA PHE A 17 -12.18 41.45 10.28
C PHE A 17 -12.26 40.09 9.59
N PHE A 18 -11.35 39.18 9.95
CA PHE A 18 -11.56 37.77 9.68
C PHE A 18 -12.73 37.29 10.55
N PRO A 19 -13.78 36.66 9.98
CA PRO A 19 -14.76 35.96 10.80
C PRO A 19 -14.02 34.86 11.55
N ALA A 20 -14.10 34.89 12.89
CA ALA A 20 -13.64 33.80 13.72
C ALA A 20 -14.44 32.55 13.31
N ALA A 21 -13.79 31.68 12.54
CA ALA A 21 -14.29 30.33 12.34
C ALA A 21 -14.35 29.69 13.72
N VAL A 22 -15.56 29.34 14.15
CA VAL A 22 -15.77 28.48 15.31
C VAL A 22 -15.09 27.15 14.97
N LEU A 23 -13.89 26.95 15.49
CA LEU A 23 -13.24 25.65 15.50
C LEU A 23 -14.10 24.78 16.40
N ALA A 24 -14.79 23.81 15.80
CA ALA A 24 -15.29 22.66 16.55
C ALA A 24 -14.10 22.11 17.34
N THR A 25 -14.22 22.06 18.66
CA THR A 25 -13.24 21.41 19.52
C THR A 25 -13.36 19.91 19.33
N GLY A 26 -12.92 19.42 18.17
CA GLY A 26 -12.53 18.02 18.03
C GLY A 26 -11.38 17.80 19.00
N ASN A 27 -11.54 16.86 19.93
CA ASN A 27 -10.44 16.44 20.80
C ASN A 27 -9.25 16.06 19.91
N VAL A 28 -8.25 16.93 19.86
CA VAL A 28 -6.99 16.63 19.17
C VAL A 28 -6.37 15.45 19.90
N TYR A 29 -6.09 14.37 19.18
CA TYR A 29 -5.42 13.21 19.76
C TYR A 29 -4.13 13.64 20.45
N GLN A 30 -3.97 13.27 21.71
CA GLN A 30 -2.75 13.52 22.47
C GLN A 30 -1.95 12.22 22.58
N GLU A 31 -0.78 12.19 21.92
CA GLU A 31 0.14 11.06 22.01
C GLU A 31 0.55 10.80 23.46
N SER A 32 0.43 9.55 23.88
CA SER A 32 0.70 9.07 25.24
C SER A 32 2.04 8.34 25.34
N GLY A 33 2.57 7.87 24.21
CA GLY A 33 3.86 7.25 24.04
C GLY A 33 5.00 8.19 24.40
N ARG A 34 5.96 7.67 25.15
CA ARG A 34 7.14 8.38 25.64
C ARG A 34 8.39 7.63 25.20
N ILE A 35 9.38 8.38 24.72
CA ILE A 35 10.70 7.84 24.38
C ILE A 35 11.33 7.21 25.63
N GLY A 36 11.98 6.07 25.44
CA GLY A 36 12.61 5.28 26.51
C GLY A 36 11.64 4.56 27.44
N LYS A 37 10.31 4.61 27.20
CA LYS A 37 9.29 3.97 28.03
C LYS A 37 8.36 3.08 27.19
N PRO A 38 8.73 1.82 26.90
CA PRO A 38 7.92 0.90 26.10
C PRO A 38 6.46 0.80 26.55
N ASP A 39 6.21 0.69 27.86
CA ASP A 39 4.86 0.52 28.41
C ASP A 39 3.93 1.71 28.13
N SER A 40 4.49 2.90 27.89
CA SER A 40 3.68 4.08 27.55
C SER A 40 3.02 4.01 26.16
N TRP A 41 3.44 3.07 25.31
CA TRP A 41 2.87 2.85 23.99
C TRP A 41 1.76 1.80 23.98
N LEU A 42 1.56 1.07 25.09
CA LEU A 42 0.56 0.01 25.22
C LEU A 42 -0.84 0.59 25.51
N THR A 43 -1.35 1.35 24.55
CA THR A 43 -2.68 1.98 24.64
C THR A 43 -3.82 1.01 24.30
N PRO A 44 -5.09 1.37 24.56
CA PRO A 44 -6.22 0.59 24.05
C PRO A 44 -6.19 0.43 22.52
N GLU A 45 -5.79 1.46 21.78
CA GLU A 45 -5.63 1.42 20.31
C GLU A 45 -4.54 0.42 19.89
N PHE A 46 -3.39 0.39 20.57
CA PHE A 46 -2.34 -0.62 20.37
C PHE A 46 -2.89 -2.04 20.56
N SER A 47 -3.74 -2.22 21.57
CA SER A 47 -4.30 -3.53 21.93
C SER A 47 -5.39 -4.01 20.96
N ARG A 48 -5.85 -3.16 20.03
CA ARG A 48 -6.84 -3.51 19.01
C ARG A 48 -6.25 -4.28 17.84
N GLN A 49 -4.91 -4.31 17.72
CA GLN A 49 -4.17 -5.10 16.74
C GLN A 49 -3.19 -6.02 17.48
N TRP A 50 -3.59 -7.28 17.69
CA TRP A 50 -2.81 -8.24 18.48
C TRP A 50 -1.37 -8.44 17.95
N GLY A 51 -1.19 -8.29 16.63
CA GLY A 51 0.11 -8.43 15.97
C GLY A 51 1.17 -7.45 16.49
N LEU A 52 0.78 -6.25 16.95
CA LEU A 52 1.70 -5.27 17.51
C LEU A 52 2.40 -5.78 18.78
N GLY A 53 1.63 -6.41 19.66
CA GLY A 53 2.15 -7.05 20.86
C GLY A 53 3.02 -8.26 20.51
N ALA A 54 2.61 -9.06 19.52
CA ALA A 54 3.36 -10.24 19.08
C ALA A 54 4.75 -9.89 18.54
N ILE A 55 4.90 -8.75 17.85
CA ILE A 55 6.20 -8.29 17.32
C ILE A 55 6.94 -7.33 18.26
N ASN A 56 6.43 -7.08 19.47
CA ASN A 56 7.04 -6.17 20.43
C ASN A 56 7.23 -4.74 19.87
N ALA A 57 6.26 -4.23 19.11
CA ALA A 57 6.34 -2.95 18.41
C ALA A 57 6.60 -1.74 19.35
N GLN A 58 6.10 -1.82 20.58
CA GLN A 58 6.29 -0.80 21.63
C GLN A 58 7.76 -0.48 21.91
N TYR A 59 8.68 -1.43 21.73
CA TYR A 59 10.10 -1.18 21.93
C TYR A 59 10.72 -0.37 20.78
N ALA A 60 10.23 -0.55 19.55
CA ALA A 60 10.62 0.30 18.42
C ALA A 60 10.10 1.73 18.63
N TYR A 61 8.84 1.87 19.04
CA TYR A 61 8.23 3.18 19.31
C TYR A 61 8.94 3.93 20.44
N ALA A 62 9.31 3.24 21.53
CA ALA A 62 10.09 3.83 22.62
C ALA A 62 11.49 4.30 22.16
N ARG A 63 12.00 3.81 21.03
CA ARG A 63 13.24 4.29 20.42
C ARG A 63 13.01 5.39 19.37
N GLY A 64 11.75 5.79 19.14
CA GLY A 64 11.36 6.80 18.16
C GLY A 64 11.12 6.24 16.76
N TYR A 65 11.09 4.91 16.57
CA TYR A 65 10.86 4.30 15.25
C TYR A 65 9.39 3.97 15.04
N ASN A 66 8.69 4.79 14.26
CA ASN A 66 7.28 4.61 13.90
C ASN A 66 7.05 4.60 12.37
N GLY A 67 8.12 4.57 11.58
CA GLY A 67 8.03 4.62 10.11
C GLY A 67 8.00 6.02 9.50
N GLN A 68 8.12 7.08 10.30
CA GLN A 68 8.16 8.46 9.79
C GLN A 68 9.24 8.62 8.69
N GLY A 69 8.84 9.22 7.57
CA GLY A 69 9.70 9.43 6.40
C GLY A 69 9.84 8.21 5.48
N VAL A 70 9.22 7.07 5.82
CA VAL A 70 9.15 5.90 4.94
C VAL A 70 7.85 5.96 4.15
N ASN A 71 7.95 5.70 2.84
CA ASN A 71 6.79 5.48 1.98
C ASN A 71 6.67 3.98 1.68
N ILE A 72 5.52 3.40 2.00
CA ILE A 72 5.23 1.98 1.84
C ILE A 72 4.29 1.80 0.64
N GLY A 73 4.72 1.01 -0.33
CA GLY A 73 3.91 0.55 -1.45
C GLY A 73 3.05 -0.64 -1.04
N VAL A 74 1.75 -0.56 -1.26
CA VAL A 74 0.83 -1.71 -1.16
C VAL A 74 0.34 -2.01 -2.58
N LEU A 75 0.93 -3.06 -3.17
CA LEU A 75 0.56 -3.55 -4.48
C LEU A 75 -0.40 -4.73 -4.29
N ASP A 76 -1.69 -4.46 -4.38
CA ASP A 76 -2.77 -5.37 -3.94
C ASP A 76 -4.06 -5.06 -4.71
N ALA A 77 -5.24 -5.41 -4.21
CA ALA A 77 -6.50 -4.86 -4.69
C ALA A 77 -6.62 -3.35 -4.36
N LYS A 78 -7.56 -2.65 -5.03
CA LYS A 78 -7.68 -1.19 -4.93
C LYS A 78 -7.98 -0.75 -3.48
N LEU A 79 -7.29 0.28 -3.01
CA LEU A 79 -7.61 0.94 -1.74
C LEU A 79 -8.72 1.98 -1.95
N PHE A 80 -9.74 1.95 -1.09
CA PHE A 80 -10.72 3.03 -1.00
C PHE A 80 -10.27 4.09 0.04
N PRO A 81 -10.71 5.36 -0.08
CA PRO A 81 -10.41 6.38 0.92
C PRO A 81 -10.93 5.98 2.31
N HIS A 82 -10.03 5.84 3.28
CA HIS A 82 -10.35 5.44 4.66
C HIS A 82 -9.84 6.49 5.66
N PRO A 83 -10.59 6.83 6.73
CA PRO A 83 -10.17 7.82 7.73
C PRO A 83 -8.78 7.55 8.35
N GLU A 84 -8.47 6.28 8.62
CA GLU A 84 -7.15 5.83 9.14
C GLU A 84 -5.97 6.15 8.21
N PHE A 85 -6.21 6.54 6.95
CA PHE A 85 -5.16 6.92 5.99
C PHE A 85 -5.15 8.42 5.68
N ALA A 86 -5.91 9.23 6.43
CA ALA A 86 -6.06 10.66 6.18
C ALA A 86 -4.69 11.37 6.12
N GLY A 87 -4.44 12.05 5.00
CA GLY A 87 -3.21 12.81 4.78
C GLY A 87 -1.95 11.99 4.48
N LYS A 88 -2.05 10.67 4.30
CA LYS A 88 -0.89 9.77 4.10
C LYS A 88 -0.95 8.93 2.83
N LEU A 89 -2.07 8.92 2.10
CA LEU A 89 -2.29 8.04 0.95
C LEU A 89 -2.01 8.75 -0.39
N THR A 90 -1.08 8.18 -1.17
CA THR A 90 -0.83 8.51 -2.59
C THR A 90 -1.37 7.39 -3.47
N LEU A 91 -2.21 7.72 -4.45
CA LEU A 91 -2.75 6.74 -5.39
C LEU A 91 -1.91 6.73 -6.66
N ALA A 92 -1.43 5.55 -7.08
CA ALA A 92 -0.62 5.38 -8.29
C ALA A 92 -1.46 5.08 -9.55
N SER A 93 -2.78 4.87 -9.43
CA SER A 93 -3.68 4.51 -10.55
C SER A 93 -4.97 5.33 -10.59
N GLY A 94 -5.61 5.32 -11.77
CA GLY A 94 -6.84 6.04 -12.08
C GLY A 94 -8.03 5.61 -11.22
N TYR A 95 -8.66 6.60 -10.60
CA TYR A 95 -9.59 6.51 -9.49
C TYR A 95 -10.96 5.91 -9.87
N LEU A 96 -11.30 4.75 -9.31
CA LEU A 96 -12.67 4.41 -8.92
C LEU A 96 -12.67 4.14 -7.40
N PRO A 97 -13.63 4.66 -6.63
CA PRO A 97 -13.60 4.61 -5.17
C PRO A 97 -13.77 3.20 -4.58
N TYR A 98 -14.10 2.19 -5.40
CA TYR A 98 -14.37 0.82 -4.96
C TYR A 98 -13.83 -0.17 -6.00
N ASP A 99 -13.21 -1.25 -5.52
CA ASP A 99 -13.15 -2.51 -6.27
C ASP A 99 -14.36 -3.34 -5.87
N PHE A 100 -15.09 -3.85 -6.84
CA PHE A 100 -16.16 -4.80 -6.58
C PHE A 100 -16.11 -5.88 -7.65
N ASP A 101 -16.35 -7.11 -7.22
CA ASP A 101 -16.53 -8.24 -8.10
C ASP A 101 -18.01 -8.63 -8.08
N THR A 102 -18.53 -9.06 -9.23
CA THR A 102 -19.91 -9.57 -9.30
C THR A 102 -19.84 -11.03 -9.67
N ASP A 103 -20.29 -11.89 -8.75
CA ASP A 103 -20.40 -13.31 -9.06
C ASP A 103 -21.38 -13.49 -10.23
N GLU A 104 -20.89 -14.01 -11.36
CA GLU A 104 -21.67 -14.12 -12.60
C GLU A 104 -22.87 -15.07 -12.48
N ASN A 105 -22.83 -16.02 -11.54
CA ASN A 105 -23.86 -17.03 -11.35
C ASN A 105 -24.95 -16.57 -10.37
N SER A 106 -24.57 -15.86 -9.32
CA SER A 106 -25.46 -15.43 -8.24
C SER A 106 -25.84 -13.96 -8.30
N GLY A 107 -25.13 -13.15 -9.11
CA GLY A 107 -25.30 -11.70 -9.21
C GLY A 107 -24.92 -10.95 -7.93
N ILE A 108 -24.20 -11.60 -7.01
CA ILE A 108 -23.80 -10.98 -5.74
C ILE A 108 -22.61 -10.07 -5.99
N ILE A 109 -22.73 -8.82 -5.54
CA ILE A 109 -21.65 -7.84 -5.55
C ILE A 109 -20.85 -7.98 -4.26
N ALA A 110 -19.56 -8.32 -4.38
CA ALA A 110 -18.62 -8.33 -3.28
C ALA A 110 -17.67 -7.14 -3.41
N PHE A 111 -17.57 -6.32 -2.36
CA PHE A 111 -16.56 -5.27 -2.31
C PHE A 111 -15.23 -5.85 -1.88
N GLU A 112 -14.16 -5.49 -2.58
CA GLU A 112 -12.83 -5.89 -2.18
C GLU A 112 -12.28 -4.95 -1.08
N GLY A 113 -11.69 -5.52 -0.04
CA GLY A 113 -11.07 -4.82 1.09
C GLY A 113 -9.71 -5.38 1.54
N HIS A 114 -9.14 -6.36 0.84
CA HIS A 114 -7.85 -6.97 1.13
C HIS A 114 -6.72 -5.93 1.12
N GLY A 115 -6.65 -5.10 0.08
CA GLY A 115 -5.63 -4.04 -0.01
C GLY A 115 -5.72 -3.03 1.13
N VAL A 116 -6.94 -2.63 1.53
CA VAL A 116 -7.16 -1.74 2.68
C VAL A 116 -6.79 -2.40 4.00
N HIS A 117 -7.12 -3.68 4.17
CA HIS A 117 -6.75 -4.44 5.36
C HIS A 117 -5.21 -4.55 5.50
N VAL A 118 -4.52 -4.88 4.41
CA VAL A 118 -3.05 -4.91 4.34
C VAL A 118 -2.44 -3.55 4.67
N ALA A 119 -2.95 -2.48 4.04
CA ALA A 119 -2.48 -1.12 4.29
C ALA A 119 -2.72 -0.67 5.74
N GLY A 120 -3.84 -1.10 6.35
CA GLY A 120 -4.17 -0.83 7.74
C GLY A 120 -3.16 -1.45 8.70
N ILE A 121 -2.81 -2.73 8.50
CA ILE A 121 -1.75 -3.41 9.26
C ILE A 121 -0.42 -2.66 9.14
N ALA A 122 -0.08 -2.20 7.95
CA ALA A 122 1.19 -1.52 7.70
C ALA A 122 1.25 -0.13 8.34
N ALA A 123 0.28 0.75 8.06
CA ALA A 123 0.41 2.18 8.31
C ALA A 123 -0.92 2.90 8.62
N ALA A 124 -1.94 2.21 9.14
CA ALA A 124 -3.09 2.91 9.73
C ALA A 124 -2.63 3.95 10.76
N GLY A 125 -3.43 5.01 10.87
CA GLY A 125 -3.20 6.14 11.74
C GLY A 125 -3.12 5.78 13.21
N ARG A 126 -2.56 6.70 13.98
CA ARG A 126 -2.50 6.59 15.43
C ARG A 126 -3.11 7.85 15.99
N GLU A 127 -4.40 7.76 16.29
CA GLU A 127 -5.27 8.88 16.66
C GLU A 127 -6.18 8.57 17.86
N GLY A 128 -5.94 7.45 18.53
CA GLY A 128 -6.69 7.04 19.72
C GLY A 128 -8.07 6.45 19.41
N THR A 129 -8.35 6.15 18.14
CA THR A 129 -9.57 5.49 17.67
C THR A 129 -9.20 4.23 16.90
N GLY A 130 -10.12 3.26 16.78
CA GLY A 130 -9.87 2.09 15.95
C GLY A 130 -8.63 1.28 16.37
N MET A 131 -7.72 1.09 15.42
CA MET A 131 -6.43 0.40 15.55
C MET A 131 -5.37 1.25 14.86
N HIS A 132 -4.10 1.00 15.12
CA HIS A 132 -3.02 1.65 14.36
C HIS A 132 -2.12 0.64 13.65
N GLY A 133 -1.46 1.09 12.59
CA GLY A 133 -0.50 0.29 11.84
C GLY A 133 0.82 0.13 12.59
N VAL A 134 1.62 -0.85 12.16
CA VAL A 134 2.98 -1.06 12.69
C VAL A 134 3.84 0.20 12.49
N ALA A 135 3.79 0.78 11.29
CA ALA A 135 4.50 1.98 10.89
C ALA A 135 3.52 3.15 10.73
N PHE A 136 2.78 3.49 11.79
CA PHE A 136 1.73 4.53 11.76
C PHE A 136 2.21 5.93 11.35
N GLY A 137 3.52 6.19 11.37
CA GLY A 137 4.14 7.42 10.88
C GLY A 137 4.52 7.41 9.38
N ALA A 138 4.43 6.25 8.71
CA ALA A 138 4.74 6.11 7.29
C ALA A 138 3.65 6.71 6.40
N THR A 139 4.00 6.99 5.15
CA THR A 139 3.02 7.24 4.07
C THR A 139 2.76 5.98 3.28
N LEU A 140 1.64 5.94 2.59
CA LEU A 140 1.23 4.84 1.72
C LEU A 140 1.20 5.29 0.27
N ALA A 141 1.68 4.41 -0.59
CA ALA A 141 1.40 4.44 -2.02
C ALA A 141 0.73 3.13 -2.41
N THR A 142 -0.26 3.18 -3.29
CA THR A 142 -1.01 1.98 -3.67
C THR A 142 -1.24 1.91 -5.17
N GLY A 143 -1.22 0.70 -5.68
CA GLY A 143 -1.55 0.36 -7.05
C GLY A 143 -2.28 -0.98 -7.07
N SER A 144 -3.22 -1.14 -8.01
CA SER A 144 -4.01 -2.36 -8.15
C SER A 144 -3.35 -3.38 -9.08
N ILE A 145 -3.40 -4.67 -8.73
CA ILE A 145 -3.15 -5.79 -9.65
C ILE A 145 -4.50 -6.41 -10.06
N PRO A 146 -4.77 -6.77 -11.34
CA PRO A 146 -4.04 -6.56 -12.58
C PRO A 146 -4.70 -5.46 -13.43
N GLY A 147 -3.92 -4.45 -13.81
CA GLY A 147 -4.28 -3.48 -14.83
C GLY A 147 -3.22 -3.47 -15.93
N LYS A 148 -3.51 -2.84 -17.07
CA LYS A 148 -2.50 -2.65 -18.14
C LYS A 148 -1.29 -1.83 -17.69
N ASP A 149 -1.37 -1.19 -16.52
CA ASP A 149 -0.33 -0.28 -16.01
C ASP A 149 0.73 -1.02 -15.19
N SER A 150 2.01 -0.72 -15.46
CA SER A 150 3.16 -1.24 -14.70
C SER A 150 3.32 -0.57 -13.33
N GLN A 151 2.33 -0.77 -12.44
CA GLN A 151 2.27 -0.15 -11.10
C GLN A 151 3.51 -0.45 -10.25
N LEU A 152 4.04 -1.67 -10.35
CA LEU A 152 5.26 -2.06 -9.66
C LEU A 152 6.48 -1.27 -10.14
N GLU A 153 6.63 -1.05 -11.45
CA GLU A 153 7.72 -0.23 -11.98
C GLU A 153 7.57 1.22 -11.51
N PHE A 154 6.36 1.78 -11.55
CA PHE A 154 6.10 3.10 -10.97
C PHE A 154 6.56 3.15 -9.51
N MET A 155 6.25 2.12 -8.72
CA MET A 155 6.65 2.08 -7.32
C MET A 155 8.17 2.00 -7.16
N VAL A 156 8.86 1.17 -7.94
CA VAL A 156 10.33 1.03 -7.93
C VAL A 156 11.05 2.32 -8.33
N GLN A 157 10.51 3.08 -9.29
CA GLN A 157 11.06 4.36 -9.75
C GLN A 157 10.66 5.56 -8.85
N SER A 158 9.77 5.34 -7.89
CA SER A 158 9.29 6.36 -6.95
C SER A 158 10.08 6.31 -5.64
N ASN A 159 9.80 7.27 -4.74
CA ASN A 159 10.36 7.27 -3.38
C ASN A 159 9.72 6.21 -2.45
N ILE A 160 9.35 5.03 -2.97
CA ILE A 160 8.79 3.93 -2.17
C ILE A 160 9.93 3.04 -1.72
N ARG A 161 9.98 2.73 -0.41
CA ARG A 161 11.11 1.98 0.15
C ARG A 161 10.80 0.52 0.47
N VAL A 162 9.54 0.19 0.64
CA VAL A 162 9.05 -1.16 0.90
C VAL A 162 7.85 -1.39 0.01
N ILE A 163 7.80 -2.49 -0.73
CA ILE A 163 6.63 -2.86 -1.54
C ILE A 163 6.07 -4.17 -1.00
N ASN A 164 4.88 -4.12 -0.43
CA ASN A 164 4.15 -5.27 0.05
C ASN A 164 3.38 -5.92 -1.11
N ASN A 165 3.57 -7.24 -1.28
CA ASN A 165 2.94 -8.06 -2.31
C ASN A 165 2.20 -9.22 -1.63
N SER A 166 1.04 -8.95 -1.03
CA SER A 166 0.25 -9.96 -0.28
C SER A 166 -0.60 -10.84 -1.23
N TRP A 167 0.00 -11.31 -2.31
CA TRP A 167 -0.64 -12.11 -3.34
C TRP A 167 0.35 -13.15 -3.88
N GLY A 168 -0.14 -14.12 -4.64
CA GLY A 168 0.70 -15.13 -5.26
C GLY A 168 -0.10 -16.06 -6.16
N ASP A 169 0.62 -16.86 -6.93
CA ASP A 169 0.01 -17.85 -7.82
C ASP A 169 -0.59 -19.03 -7.04
N THR A 170 -1.66 -19.60 -7.60
CA THR A 170 -2.24 -20.84 -7.09
C THR A 170 -1.31 -22.01 -7.38
N VAL A 171 -0.93 -22.77 -6.35
CA VAL A 171 -0.17 -24.00 -6.53
C VAL A 171 -1.08 -25.07 -7.16
N PRO A 172 -0.71 -25.66 -8.32
CA PRO A 172 -1.53 -26.68 -8.97
C PRO A 172 -1.75 -27.89 -8.06
N ILE A 173 -2.88 -28.57 -8.24
CA ILE A 173 -3.25 -29.78 -7.50
C ILE A 173 -3.05 -30.99 -8.42
N GLU A 174 -2.51 -32.08 -7.87
CA GLU A 174 -2.40 -33.36 -8.58
C GLU A 174 -3.80 -33.87 -8.94
N LYS A 175 -3.95 -34.40 -10.16
CA LYS A 175 -5.25 -34.87 -10.66
C LYS A 175 -5.19 -36.36 -11.02
N ASP A 176 -6.28 -37.07 -10.79
CA ASP A 176 -6.43 -38.44 -11.28
C ASP A 176 -6.60 -38.49 -12.80
N ALA A 177 -6.61 -39.70 -13.36
CA ALA A 177 -6.79 -39.92 -14.80
C ALA A 177 -8.14 -39.41 -15.35
N THR A 178 -9.11 -39.14 -14.48
CA THR A 178 -10.43 -38.59 -14.82
C THR A 178 -10.53 -37.07 -14.60
N GLY A 179 -9.46 -36.43 -14.11
CA GLY A 179 -9.35 -34.99 -13.91
C GLY A 179 -9.78 -34.48 -12.54
N ASN A 180 -10.10 -35.36 -11.58
CA ASN A 180 -10.47 -34.95 -10.22
C ASN A 180 -9.24 -34.63 -9.39
N ASN A 181 -9.37 -33.65 -8.48
CA ASN A 181 -8.30 -33.31 -7.54
C ASN A 181 -8.03 -34.47 -6.59
N LEU A 182 -6.76 -34.82 -6.46
CA LEU A 182 -6.31 -35.81 -5.50
C LEU A 182 -6.11 -35.16 -4.12
N SER A 183 -6.35 -35.96 -3.09
CA SER A 183 -6.13 -35.58 -1.69
C SER A 183 -5.23 -36.59 -0.99
N LEU A 184 -4.44 -36.10 -0.05
CA LEU A 184 -3.70 -36.91 0.91
C LEU A 184 -4.67 -37.65 1.86
N PRO A 185 -4.22 -38.72 2.55
CA PRO A 185 -5.08 -39.49 3.45
C PRO A 185 -5.72 -38.67 4.59
N ASN A 186 -5.14 -37.52 4.94
CA ASN A 186 -5.67 -36.59 5.95
C ASN A 186 -6.71 -35.61 5.39
N GLY A 187 -7.10 -35.73 4.12
CA GLY A 187 -8.07 -34.87 3.45
C GLY A 187 -7.49 -33.57 2.89
N THR A 188 -6.19 -33.28 3.07
CA THR A 188 -5.55 -32.12 2.43
C THR A 188 -5.37 -32.36 0.94
N LEU A 189 -5.59 -31.35 0.10
CA LEU A 189 -5.32 -31.43 -1.34
C LEU A 189 -3.86 -31.78 -1.59
N MET A 190 -3.61 -32.71 -2.51
CA MET A 190 -2.27 -33.10 -2.89
C MET A 190 -1.75 -32.12 -3.94
N TYR A 191 -1.04 -31.08 -3.48
CA TYR A 191 -0.43 -30.10 -4.36
C TYR A 191 0.71 -30.71 -5.19
N GLN A 192 0.82 -30.26 -6.45
CA GLN A 192 1.95 -30.59 -7.30
C GLN A 192 3.23 -30.06 -6.67
N GLN A 193 4.23 -30.92 -6.54
CA GLN A 193 5.52 -30.52 -6.01
C GLN A 193 6.21 -29.57 -7.00
N LEU A 194 6.44 -28.34 -6.57
CA LEU A 194 7.27 -27.39 -7.31
C LEU A 194 8.74 -27.72 -7.08
N THR A 195 9.44 -28.10 -8.14
CA THR A 195 10.89 -28.33 -8.15
C THR A 195 11.61 -27.21 -8.89
N SER A 196 12.89 -27.00 -8.60
CA SER A 196 13.69 -26.01 -9.34
C SER A 196 13.67 -26.26 -10.85
N ALA A 197 13.74 -27.53 -11.27
CA ALA A 197 13.62 -27.90 -12.69
C ALA A 197 12.27 -27.49 -13.28
N SER A 198 11.15 -27.81 -12.61
CA SER A 198 9.81 -27.43 -13.09
C SER A 198 9.61 -25.92 -13.21
N GLN A 199 10.23 -25.14 -12.32
CA GLN A 199 10.17 -23.67 -12.38
C GLN A 199 11.05 -23.13 -13.50
N ILE A 200 12.25 -23.68 -13.67
CA ILE A 200 13.14 -23.33 -14.78
C ILE A 200 12.46 -23.62 -16.11
N ASP A 201 11.84 -24.79 -16.28
CA ASP A 201 11.15 -25.17 -17.52
C ASP A 201 9.98 -24.23 -17.84
N LYS A 202 9.20 -23.84 -16.82
CA LYS A 202 8.10 -22.87 -16.96
C LYS A 202 8.60 -21.47 -17.36
N LEU A 203 9.71 -21.00 -16.79
CA LEU A 203 10.23 -19.66 -17.02
C LEU A 203 11.17 -19.55 -18.22
N SER A 204 11.75 -20.67 -18.68
CA SER A 204 12.71 -20.71 -19.78
C SER A 204 12.21 -20.04 -21.08
N PRO A 205 10.95 -20.24 -21.51
CA PRO A 205 10.42 -19.54 -22.69
C PRO A 205 10.38 -18.01 -22.55
N LEU A 206 10.36 -17.50 -21.31
CA LEU A 206 10.26 -16.08 -21.00
C LEU A 206 11.64 -15.44 -20.76
N ARG A 207 12.71 -16.24 -20.62
CA ARG A 207 14.06 -15.79 -20.24
C ARG A 207 14.57 -14.60 -21.04
N ALA A 208 14.52 -14.65 -22.37
CA ALA A 208 15.03 -13.55 -23.20
C ALA A 208 14.29 -12.22 -22.95
N ARG A 209 12.99 -12.30 -22.63
CA ARG A 209 12.17 -11.12 -22.31
C ARG A 209 12.41 -10.64 -20.88
N ILE A 210 12.62 -11.56 -19.93
CA ILE A 210 13.07 -11.23 -18.58
C ILE A 210 14.36 -10.42 -18.65
N ASP A 211 15.35 -10.94 -19.38
CA ASP A 211 16.66 -10.32 -19.53
C ASP A 211 16.52 -8.93 -20.17
N ALA A 212 15.75 -8.81 -21.26
CA ALA A 212 15.53 -7.52 -21.93
C ALA A 212 14.88 -6.46 -21.01
N PHE A 213 13.83 -6.83 -20.26
CA PHE A 213 13.17 -5.90 -19.35
C PHE A 213 14.00 -5.62 -18.10
N SER A 214 14.90 -6.51 -17.68
CA SER A 214 15.80 -6.23 -16.56
C SER A 214 16.79 -5.10 -16.87
N LEU A 215 17.18 -4.94 -18.15
CA LEU A 215 18.22 -4.00 -18.59
C LEU A 215 17.70 -2.67 -19.16
N GLY A 216 16.39 -2.51 -19.37
CA GLY A 216 15.81 -1.29 -19.98
C GLY A 216 14.46 -0.89 -19.36
N PRO A 217 14.04 0.38 -19.48
CA PRO A 217 12.82 0.88 -18.83
C PRO A 217 11.62 -0.01 -19.16
N ILE A 218 10.85 -0.37 -18.14
CA ILE A 218 9.64 -1.19 -18.33
C ILE A 218 8.54 -0.30 -18.92
N PRO A 219 7.87 -0.73 -20.00
CA PRO A 219 6.74 -0.02 -20.56
C PRO A 219 5.70 0.30 -19.47
N THR A 220 5.18 1.52 -19.46
CA THR A 220 4.09 1.89 -18.53
C THR A 220 2.80 1.15 -18.84
N THR A 221 2.64 0.64 -20.07
CA THR A 221 1.53 -0.21 -20.49
C THR A 221 2.00 -1.56 -21.02
N ILE A 222 1.25 -2.61 -20.68
CA ILE A 222 1.53 -4.00 -21.05
C ILE A 222 0.56 -4.42 -22.16
N ALA A 223 1.08 -5.02 -23.24
CA ALA A 223 0.29 -5.37 -24.42
C ALA A 223 -0.42 -6.73 -24.28
N ASP A 224 0.22 -7.69 -23.60
CA ASP A 224 -0.31 -9.03 -23.32
C ASP A 224 0.11 -9.46 -21.91
N GLU A 225 -0.79 -9.45 -20.93
CA GLU A 225 -0.48 -9.74 -19.51
C GLU A 225 0.11 -11.15 -19.26
N VAL A 226 -0.23 -12.13 -20.10
CA VAL A 226 0.24 -13.52 -19.96
C VAL A 226 1.64 -13.68 -20.54
N ARG A 227 1.91 -12.95 -21.63
CA ARG A 227 3.22 -13.00 -22.28
C ARG A 227 4.15 -11.96 -21.66
N ASP A 228 3.75 -10.70 -21.61
CA ASP A 228 4.55 -9.59 -21.11
C ASP A 228 4.61 -9.63 -19.58
N ILE A 229 5.55 -10.43 -19.09
CA ILE A 229 6.14 -10.38 -17.75
C ILE A 229 6.75 -9.02 -17.36
N ALA A 230 6.44 -7.95 -18.07
CA ALA A 230 6.86 -6.59 -17.79
C ALA A 230 6.49 -6.19 -16.35
N SER A 231 5.32 -6.63 -15.84
CA SER A 231 4.96 -6.45 -14.43
C SER A 231 5.97 -7.07 -13.47
N TYR A 232 6.53 -8.24 -13.81
CA TYR A 232 7.44 -9.00 -12.95
C TYR A 232 8.91 -8.63 -13.12
N ALA A 233 9.30 -8.12 -14.28
CA ALA A 233 10.68 -7.68 -14.52
C ALA A 233 11.10 -6.53 -13.58
N GLY A 234 10.14 -5.70 -13.15
CA GLY A 234 10.37 -4.67 -12.13
C GLY A 234 10.80 -5.28 -10.79
N MET A 235 10.26 -6.46 -10.43
CA MET A 235 10.67 -7.19 -9.22
C MET A 235 12.13 -7.61 -9.30
N LEU A 236 12.55 -8.16 -10.45
CA LEU A 236 13.92 -8.64 -10.61
C LEU A 236 14.94 -7.51 -10.49
N ARG A 237 14.63 -6.32 -11.03
CA ARG A 237 15.44 -5.13 -10.79
C ARG A 237 15.47 -4.70 -9.33
N ALA A 238 14.32 -4.70 -8.66
CA ALA A 238 14.25 -4.34 -7.24
C ALA A 238 15.10 -5.28 -6.36
N THR A 239 15.32 -6.53 -6.79
CA THR A 239 16.16 -7.51 -6.08
C THR A 239 17.66 -7.45 -6.41
N ALA A 240 18.06 -6.74 -7.46
CA ALA A 240 19.44 -6.72 -7.97
C ALA A 240 20.30 -5.55 -7.45
N ASN A 241 19.71 -4.64 -6.65
CA ASN A 241 20.38 -3.49 -6.02
C ASN A 241 20.46 -3.66 -4.50
#